data_AF-A0A3M1BIT2-F1
#
_entry.id   AF-A0A3M1BIT2-F1
#
_cell.length_a   1.000
_cell.length_b   1.000
_cell.length_c   1.000
_cell.angle_alpha   90.00
_cell.angle_beta   90.00
_cell.angle_gamma   90.00
#
_symmetry.space_group_name_H-M   'P 1'
#
loop_
_entity.id
_entity.type
_entity.pdbx_description
1 polymer ?
#
loop_
_entity_poly.entity_id
_entity_poly.type
_entity_poly.pdbx_seq_one_letter_code
_entity_poly.pdbx_strand_id
1 'polypeptide(L)'
;LFWIYYPDARKVLARHRVFNPWNDACTLTWEDWLEMRFFDSVIIKESNVHDRRIEDYATGIDALLEGQKIKDEIFNFEQDLWSY
;
A
#
# COMPACT_ATOMS: atom_id res chain seq x y z
N LEU A 1 -17.60 -4.87 2.89
CA LEU A 1 -16.11 -4.84 2.86
C LEU A 1 -15.62 -6.28 2.96
N PHE A 2 -14.57 -6.66 2.23
CA PHE A 2 -13.97 -8.00 2.33
C PHE A 2 -12.44 -7.86 2.41
N TRP A 3 -11.78 -8.91 2.87
CA TRP A 3 -10.32 -8.99 2.96
C TRP A 3 -9.84 -10.18 2.13
N ILE A 4 -8.73 -10.01 1.43
CA ILE A 4 -8.07 -11.09 0.68
C ILE A 4 -6.64 -11.20 1.16
N TYR A 5 -6.17 -12.43 1.31
CA TYR A 5 -4.77 -12.70 1.59
C TYR A 5 -3.92 -12.41 0.35
N TYR A 6 -3.15 -11.32 0.40
CA TYR A 6 -2.42 -10.79 -0.75
C TYR A 6 -1.45 -11.79 -1.42
N PRO A 7 -0.66 -12.61 -0.69
CA PRO A 7 0.26 -13.56 -1.33
C PRO A 7 -0.40 -14.59 -2.25
N ASP A 8 -1.64 -15.01 -1.94
CA ASP A 8 -2.38 -15.92 -2.81
C ASP A 8 -3.01 -15.19 -3.99
N ALA A 9 -3.54 -13.99 -3.76
CA ALA A 9 -4.10 -13.13 -4.82
C ALA A 9 -3.04 -12.71 -5.84
N ARG A 10 -1.80 -12.47 -5.40
CA ARG A 10 -0.68 -12.04 -6.23
C ARG A 10 -0.51 -12.92 -7.48
N LYS A 11 -0.60 -14.25 -7.34
CA LYS A 11 -0.47 -15.20 -8.47
C LYS A 11 -1.51 -14.98 -9.56
N VAL A 12 -2.71 -14.55 -9.19
CA VAL A 12 -3.79 -14.23 -10.12
C VAL A 12 -3.56 -12.84 -10.71
N LEU A 13 -3.27 -11.84 -9.87
CA LEU A 13 -3.05 -10.45 -10.28
C LEU A 13 -1.87 -10.29 -11.26
N ALA A 14 -0.78 -11.04 -11.05
CA ALA A 14 0.39 -11.09 -11.94
C ALA A 14 0.07 -11.58 -13.36
N ARG A 15 -1.00 -12.36 -13.53
CA ARG A 15 -1.39 -12.90 -14.85
C ARG A 15 -2.34 -11.99 -15.61
N HIS A 16 -2.92 -11.00 -14.93
CA HIS A 16 -3.88 -10.08 -15.52
C HIS A 16 -3.21 -8.74 -15.82
N ARG A 17 -3.27 -8.34 -17.09
CA ARG A 17 -2.75 -7.05 -17.55
C ARG A 17 -3.68 -5.91 -17.13
N VAL A 18 -3.09 -4.78 -16.80
CA VAL A 18 -3.81 -3.54 -16.54
C VAL A 18 -3.60 -2.58 -17.72
N PHE A 19 -4.64 -1.81 -18.06
CA PHE A 19 -4.55 -0.82 -19.11
C PHE A 19 -3.81 0.42 -18.60
N ASN A 20 -2.71 0.80 -19.23
CA ASN A 20 -1.95 1.99 -18.89
C ASN A 20 -2.37 3.16 -19.81
N PRO A 21 -3.12 4.16 -19.32
CA PRO A 21 -3.57 5.28 -20.14
C PRO A 21 -2.44 6.25 -20.54
N TRP A 22 -1.28 6.18 -19.89
CA TRP A 22 -0.15 7.08 -20.13
C TRP A 22 0.89 6.50 -21.09
N ASN A 23 0.96 5.18 -21.22
CA ASN A 23 1.94 4.52 -22.08
C ASN A 23 1.44 3.14 -22.57
N ASP A 24 1.01 3.09 -23.82
CA ASP A 24 0.50 1.87 -24.47
C ASP A 24 1.61 0.84 -24.81
N ALA A 25 2.87 1.27 -24.82
CA ALA A 25 4.00 0.37 -25.08
C ALA A 25 4.42 -0.43 -23.83
N CYS A 26 4.11 0.05 -22.62
CA CYS A 26 4.40 -0.64 -21.38
C CYS A 26 3.23 -1.53 -20.97
N THR A 27 3.41 -2.84 -21.09
CA THR A 27 2.48 -3.81 -20.51
C THR A 27 2.77 -3.96 -19.02
N LEU A 28 1.86 -3.50 -18.17
CA LEU A 28 1.89 -3.70 -16.72
C LEU A 28 0.84 -4.72 -16.30
N THR A 29 1.12 -5.47 -15.25
CA THR A 29 0.16 -6.36 -14.60
C THR A 29 -0.49 -5.67 -13.40
N TRP A 30 -1.58 -6.23 -12.89
CA TRP A 30 -2.18 -5.72 -11.66
C TRP A 30 -1.25 -5.85 -10.44
N GLU A 31 -0.36 -6.85 -10.45
CA GLU A 31 0.70 -6.95 -9.44
C GLU A 31 1.64 -5.75 -9.52
N ASP A 32 2.17 -5.46 -10.71
CA ASP A 32 3.12 -4.35 -10.90
C ASP A 32 2.51 -3.02 -10.44
N TRP A 33 1.23 -2.80 -10.76
CA TRP A 33 0.51 -1.58 -10.39
C TRP A 33 0.39 -1.40 -8.87
N LEU A 34 0.19 -2.49 -8.12
CA LEU A 34 0.12 -2.47 -6.66
C LEU A 34 1.50 -2.31 -6.02
N GLU A 35 2.51 -2.99 -6.56
CA GLU A 35 3.88 -2.90 -6.05
C GLU A 35 4.47 -1.51 -6.29
N MET A 36 4.21 -0.90 -7.45
CA MET A 36 4.58 0.49 -7.76
C MET A 36 3.72 1.54 -7.03
N ARG A 37 2.74 1.10 -6.23
CA ARG A 37 1.81 1.98 -5.49
C ARG A 37 1.10 3.01 -6.36
N PHE A 38 0.63 2.61 -7.55
CA PHE A 38 -0.21 3.47 -8.41
C PHE A 38 -1.67 3.55 -7.92
N PHE A 39 -1.88 3.76 -6.62
CA PHE A 39 -3.20 3.92 -6.03
C PHE A 39 -3.15 4.83 -4.80
N ASP A 40 -4.26 5.51 -4.54
CA ASP A 40 -4.45 6.22 -3.28
C ASP A 40 -4.85 5.24 -2.19
N SER A 41 -4.20 5.34 -1.04
CA SER A 41 -4.48 4.52 0.14
C SER A 41 -4.45 5.34 1.40
N VAL A 42 -5.24 4.88 2.37
CA VAL A 42 -5.29 5.44 3.73
C VAL A 42 -4.95 4.31 4.69
N ILE A 43 -3.97 4.56 5.56
CA ILE A 43 -3.60 3.61 6.60
C ILE A 43 -4.65 3.73 7.70
N ILE A 44 -5.28 2.61 8.05
CA ILE A 44 -6.33 2.57 9.08
C ILE A 44 -5.83 2.01 10.42
N LYS A 45 -4.77 1.19 10.36
CA LYS A 45 -4.22 0.46 11.50
C LYS A 45 -2.81 0.01 11.16
N GLU A 46 -1.94 0.05 12.17
CA GLU A 46 -0.62 -0.56 12.16
C GLU A 46 -0.51 -1.60 13.28
N SER A 47 0.55 -2.41 13.24
CA SER A 47 0.86 -3.33 14.33
C SER A 47 1.39 -2.54 15.53
N ASN A 48 0.60 -2.43 16.60
CA ASN A 48 1.00 -1.75 17.83
C ASN A 48 0.68 -2.58 19.08
N VAL A 49 1.29 -2.21 20.20
CA VAL A 49 1.20 -2.94 21.48
C VAL A 49 -0.24 -3.07 22.00
N HIS A 50 -1.09 -2.09 21.68
CA HIS A 50 -2.46 -2.00 22.21
C HIS A 50 -3.54 -2.42 21.21
N ASP A 51 -3.13 -2.95 20.05
CA ASP A 51 -4.00 -3.33 18.92
C ASP A 51 -5.00 -2.23 18.44
N ARG A 52 -4.67 -0.96 18.69
CA ARG A 52 -5.54 0.19 18.41
C ARG A 52 -5.49 0.59 16.94
N ARG A 53 -6.61 1.08 16.40
CA ARG A 53 -6.66 1.77 15.09
C ARG A 53 -6.21 3.21 15.25
N ILE A 54 -5.82 3.85 14.15
CA ILE A 54 -5.43 5.27 14.16
C ILE A 54 -6.57 6.15 14.68
N GLU A 55 -7.81 5.82 14.29
CA GLU A 55 -9.02 6.51 14.74
C GLU A 55 -9.26 6.40 16.26
N ASP A 56 -8.71 5.40 16.93
CA ASP A 56 -8.92 5.20 18.37
C ASP A 56 -8.06 6.15 19.24
N TYR A 57 -7.04 6.80 18.67
CA TYR A 57 -6.12 7.67 19.40
C TYR A 57 -5.79 9.00 18.71
N ALA A 58 -6.15 9.18 17.44
CA ALA A 58 -5.96 10.41 16.68
C ALA A 58 -7.26 10.80 15.97
N THR A 59 -7.55 12.11 15.90
CA THR A 59 -8.79 12.63 15.28
C THR A 59 -8.50 13.78 14.33
N GLY A 60 -9.23 13.84 13.22
CA GLY A 60 -9.14 14.94 12.26
C GLY A 60 -7.78 14.99 11.56
N ILE A 61 -7.10 16.14 11.63
CA ILE A 61 -5.81 16.37 10.97
C ILE A 61 -4.72 15.46 11.56
N ASP A 62 -4.76 15.19 12.86
CA ASP A 62 -3.74 14.37 13.52
C ASP A 62 -3.75 12.92 13.00
N ALA A 63 -4.92 12.38 12.67
CA ALA A 63 -5.03 11.04 12.07
C ALA A 63 -4.42 11.00 10.66
N LEU A 64 -4.53 12.08 9.89
CA LEU A 64 -3.92 12.20 8.56
C LEU A 64 -2.40 12.30 8.66
N LEU A 65 -1.88 13.10 9.61
CA LEU A 65 -0.44 13.23 9.85
C LEU A 65 0.16 11.92 10.34
N GLU A 66 -0.53 11.19 11.22
CA GLU A 66 -0.09 9.89 11.70
C GLU A 66 -0.07 8.85 10.57
N GLY A 67 -1.12 8.80 9.75
CA GLY A 67 -1.14 7.93 8.57
C GLY A 67 -0.01 8.25 7.58
N GLN A 68 0.30 9.54 7.38
CA GLN A 68 1.42 9.97 6.54
C GLN A 68 2.77 9.55 7.12
N LYS A 69 2.96 9.71 8.43
CA LYS A 69 4.19 9.30 9.12
C LYS A 69 4.45 7.81 8.99
N ILE A 70 3.43 6.97 9.20
CA ILE A 70 3.55 5.51 9.04
C ILE A 70 3.86 5.15 7.59
N LYS A 71 3.24 5.84 6.62
CA LYS A 71 3.51 5.64 5.20
C LYS A 71 4.98 5.94 4.86
N ASP A 72 5.53 7.03 5.41
CA ASP A 72 6.93 7.42 5.20
C ASP A 72 7.90 6.42 5.86
N GLU A 73 7.56 5.89 7.04
CA GLU A 73 8.35 4.84 7.71
C GLU A 73 8.41 3.57 6.86
N ILE A 74 7.28 3.10 6.33
CA ILE A 74 7.24 1.94 5.44
C ILE A 74 8.05 2.20 4.17
N PHE A 75 7.94 3.40 3.58
CA PHE A 75 8.68 3.75 2.38
C PHE A 75 10.20 3.74 2.62
N ASN A 76 10.66 4.33 3.72
CA ASN A 76 12.08 4.33 4.09
C ASN A 76 12.58 2.89 4.34
N PHE A 77 11.78 2.08 5.05
CA PHE A 77 12.12 0.67 5.28
C PHE A 77 12.23 -0.13 3.98
N GLU A 78 11.27 0.04 3.07
CA GLU A 78 11.34 -0.55 1.73
C GLU A 78 12.64 -0.10 1.05
N GLN A 79 12.91 1.20 0.99
CA GLN A 79 14.12 1.76 0.35
C GLN A 79 15.43 1.20 0.93
N ASP A 80 15.51 1.03 2.25
CA ASP A 80 16.68 0.45 2.91
C ASP A 80 16.90 -1.01 2.49
N LEU A 81 15.81 -1.78 2.28
CA LEU A 81 15.88 -3.15 1.75
C LEU A 81 16.33 -3.21 0.28
N TRP A 82 16.10 -2.14 -0.49
CA TRP A 82 16.59 -2.01 -1.87
C TRP A 82 18.08 -1.63 -1.94
N SER A 83 18.68 -1.14 -0.85
CA SER A 83 20.10 -0.74 -0.81
C SER A 83 21.04 -1.93 -0.58
N TYR A 84 21.30 -2.72 -1.63
CA TYR A 84 22.38 -3.71 -1.74
C TYR A 84 22.82 -3.85 -3.20
#